data_AF-A0A2G5SE35-F1
#
_entry.id   AF-A0A2G5SE35-F1
#
_cell.length_a   1.000
_cell.length_b   1.000
_cell.length_c   1.000
_cell.angle_alpha   90.00
_cell.angle_beta   90.00
_cell.angle_gamma   90.00
#
_symmetry.space_group_name_H-M   'P 1'
#
loop_
_entity.id
_entity.type
_entity.pdbx_description
1 polymer ?
#
loop_
_entity_poly.entity_id
_entity_poly.type
_entity_poly.pdbx_seq_one_letter_code
_entity_poly.pdbx_strand_id
1 'polypeptide(L)'
;MTRYTWLPIFNKIQKGCTCFGMTVNALLVPLIIFKSPKDLDLYKYMMIYIACFEIFFGCVELLTIPDFFTKGSSFFVMVDPRKTIIPQGWIQSADCKDLLVD
;
A
#
# COMPACT_ATOMS: atom_id res chain seq x y z
N MET A 1 27.25 6.43 -9.66
CA MET A 1 26.44 7.35 -10.47
C MET A 1 25.43 6.61 -11.36
N THR A 2 24.80 5.52 -10.87
CA THR A 2 23.91 4.67 -11.68
C THR A 2 22.58 4.36 -10.99
N ARG A 3 22.39 4.71 -9.71
CA ARG A 3 21.18 4.36 -8.94
C ARG A 3 19.99 5.30 -9.19
N TYR A 4 20.23 6.57 -9.50
CA TYR A 4 19.21 7.63 -9.56
C TYR A 4 18.28 7.53 -10.78
N THR A 5 18.78 7.04 -11.91
CA THR A 5 18.00 6.96 -13.16
C THR A 5 16.93 5.86 -13.12
N TRP A 6 17.13 4.78 -12.36
CA TRP A 6 16.23 3.62 -12.37
C TRP A 6 15.08 3.72 -11.35
N LEU A 7 15.26 4.49 -10.27
CA LEU A 7 14.22 4.75 -9.26
C LEU A 7 12.86 5.17 -9.85
N PRO A 8 12.77 6.13 -10.78
CA PRO A 8 11.48 6.53 -11.34
C PRO A 8 10.83 5.44 -12.20
N ILE A 9 11.62 4.60 -12.89
CA ILE A 9 11.10 3.48 -13.68
C ILE A 9 10.50 2.42 -12.76
N PHE A 10 11.22 2.02 -11.71
CA PHE A 10 10.72 1.03 -10.76
C PHE A 10 9.44 1.49 -10.05
N ASN A 11 9.39 2.76 -9.61
CA ASN A 11 8.20 3.30 -8.95
C ASN A 11 6.98 3.34 -9.90
N LYS A 12 7.19 3.70 -11.18
CA LYS A 12 6.13 3.66 -12.21
C LYS A 12 5.59 2.24 -12.41
N ILE A 13 6.47 1.25 -12.50
CA ILE A 13 6.10 -0.15 -12.70
C ILE A 13 5.37 -0.68 -11.47
N GLN A 14 5.91 -0.46 -10.28
CA GLN A 14 5.32 -0.93 -9.03
C GLN A 14 3.92 -0.36 -8.86
N LYS A 15 3.73 0.95 -9.03
CA LYS A 15 2.40 1.57 -8.96
C LYS A 15 1.41 1.01 -9.99
N GLY A 16 1.87 0.68 -11.19
CA GLY A 16 1.08 -0.01 -12.20
C GLY A 16 0.66 -1.41 -11.78
N CYS A 17 1.61 -2.20 -11.26
CA CYS A 17 1.36 -3.55 -10.76
C CYS A 17 0.41 -3.57 -9.57
N THR A 18 0.57 -2.67 -8.60
CA THR A 18 -0.31 -2.54 -7.43
C THR A 18 -1.74 -2.21 -7.86
N CYS A 19 -1.92 -1.28 -8.79
CA CYS A 19 -3.25 -0.92 -9.32
C CYS A 19 -3.91 -2.11 -10.05
N PHE A 20 -3.13 -2.83 -10.85
CA PHE A 20 -3.61 -4.02 -11.55
C PHE A 20 -4.00 -5.13 -10.56
N GLY A 21 -3.14 -5.42 -9.58
CA GLY A 21 -3.37 -6.43 -8.54
C GLY A 21 -4.60 -6.13 -7.70
N MET A 22 -4.79 -4.87 -7.28
CA MET A 22 -6.02 -4.43 -6.62
C MET A 22 -7.27 -4.70 -7.46
N THR A 23 -7.23 -4.32 -8.74
CA THR A 23 -8.39 -4.44 -9.63
C THR A 23 -8.77 -5.90 -9.83
N VAL A 24 -7.77 -6.77 -10.02
CA VAL A 24 -7.99 -8.23 -10.16
C VAL A 24 -8.54 -8.82 -8.87
N ASN A 25 -8.00 -8.46 -7.71
CA ASN A 25 -8.50 -8.93 -6.41
C ASN A 25 -9.91 -8.43 -6.11
N ALA A 26 -10.23 -7.18 -6.48
CA ALA A 26 -11.59 -6.64 -6.36
C ALA A 26 -12.60 -7.37 -7.25
N LEU A 27 -12.19 -7.88 -8.42
CA LEU A 27 -13.03 -8.71 -9.29
C LEU A 27 -13.13 -10.16 -8.80
N LEU A 28 -12.10 -10.69 -8.14
CA LEU A 28 -12.11 -12.05 -7.59
C LEU A 28 -13.16 -12.23 -6.49
N VAL A 29 -13.32 -11.25 -5.58
CA VAL A 29 -14.31 -11.31 -4.49
C VAL A 29 -15.75 -11.60 -4.98
N PRO A 30 -16.34 -10.82 -5.91
CA PRO A 30 -17.67 -11.13 -6.43
C PRO A 30 -17.71 -12.44 -7.23
N LEU A 31 -16.65 -12.80 -7.96
CA LEU A 31 -16.59 -14.10 -8.64
C LEU A 31 -16.67 -15.28 -7.65
N ILE A 32 -15.96 -15.19 -6.53
CA ILE A 32 -16.01 -16.20 -5.47
C ILE A 32 -17.42 -16.27 -4.89
N ILE A 33 -18.07 -15.12 -4.64
CA ILE A 33 -19.42 -15.09 -4.08
C ILE A 33 -20.44 -15.73 -5.03
N PHE A 34 -20.48 -15.30 -6.30
CA PHE A 34 -21.51 -15.69 -7.27
C PHE A 34 -21.30 -17.07 -7.91
N LYS A 35 -20.05 -17.51 -8.10
CA LYS A 35 -19.75 -18.69 -8.91
C LYS A 35 -19.15 -19.88 -8.14
N SER A 36 -18.84 -19.73 -6.84
CA SER A 36 -18.21 -20.80 -6.07
C SER A 36 -19.23 -21.90 -5.68
N PRO A 37 -18.97 -23.18 -6.06
CA PRO A 37 -19.80 -24.33 -5.68
C PRO A 37 -19.69 -24.62 -4.17
N LYS A 38 -20.76 -25.21 -3.61
CA LYS A 38 -20.97 -25.39 -2.16
C LYS A 38 -19.97 -26.36 -1.49
N ASP A 39 -19.24 -27.15 -2.26
CA ASP A 39 -18.23 -28.09 -1.76
C ASP A 39 -16.96 -27.43 -1.20
N LEU A 40 -16.79 -26.11 -1.36
CA LEU A 40 -15.63 -25.35 -0.90
C LEU A 40 -15.98 -24.33 0.19
N ASP A 41 -17.01 -24.58 1.00
CA ASP A 41 -17.60 -23.58 1.91
C ASP A 41 -16.55 -22.91 2.83
N LEU A 42 -15.67 -23.70 3.49
CA LEU A 42 -14.61 -23.15 4.34
C LEU A 42 -13.50 -22.43 3.55
N TYR A 43 -13.13 -22.99 2.40
CA TYR A 43 -12.08 -22.45 1.53
C TYR A 43 -12.50 -21.10 0.92
N LYS A 44 -13.80 -20.92 0.66
CA LYS A 44 -14.39 -19.69 0.15
C LYS A 44 -14.13 -18.51 1.09
N TYR A 45 -14.27 -18.71 2.41
CA TYR A 45 -14.00 -17.66 3.39
C TYR A 45 -12.52 -17.29 3.46
N MET A 46 -11.62 -18.27 3.36
CA MET A 46 -10.16 -18.02 3.31
C MET A 46 -9.76 -17.23 2.06
N MET A 47 -10.35 -17.54 0.91
CA MET A 47 -10.05 -16.86 -0.35
C MET A 47 -10.55 -15.40 -0.36
N ILE A 48 -11.74 -15.15 0.21
CA ILE A 48 -12.27 -13.78 0.40
C ILE A 48 -11.39 -13.00 1.38
N TYR A 49 -10.94 -13.64 2.47
CA TYR A 49 -10.04 -13.01 3.43
C TYR A 49 -8.75 -12.55 2.75
N ILE A 50 -8.05 -13.43 2.02
CA ILE A 50 -6.80 -13.08 1.34
C ILE A 50 -7.01 -11.92 0.34
N ALA A 51 -8.09 -11.97 -0.45
CA ALA A 51 -8.41 -10.90 -1.40
C ALA A 51 -8.67 -9.55 -0.70
N CYS A 52 -9.34 -9.54 0.46
CA CYS A 52 -9.51 -8.33 1.26
C CYS A 52 -8.17 -7.78 1.78
N PHE A 53 -7.27 -8.66 2.23
CA PHE A 53 -5.93 -8.24 2.66
C PHE A 53 -5.10 -7.69 1.51
N GLU A 54 -5.17 -8.26 0.31
CA GLU A 54 -4.47 -7.72 -0.87
C GLU A 54 -4.97 -6.31 -1.23
N ILE A 55 -6.28 -6.06 -1.17
CA ILE A 55 -6.82 -4.71 -1.38
C ILE A 55 -6.33 -3.75 -0.29
N PHE A 56 -6.33 -4.18 0.98
CA PHE A 56 -5.83 -3.37 2.09
C PHE A 56 -4.34 -3.04 1.95
N PHE A 57 -3.50 -4.03 1.64
CA PHE A 57 -2.08 -3.83 1.43
C PHE A 57 -1.79 -2.96 0.22
N GLY A 58 -2.54 -3.12 -0.86
CA GLY A 58 -2.45 -2.20 -1.99
C GLY A 58 -2.76 -0.76 -1.55
N CYS A 59 -3.77 -0.55 -0.69
CA CYS A 59 -4.14 0.79 -0.23
C CYS A 59 -3.00 1.39 0.59
N VAL A 60 -2.40 0.60 1.48
CA VAL A 60 -1.21 0.99 2.24
C VAL A 60 -0.04 1.31 1.31
N GLU A 61 0.16 0.55 0.24
CA GLU A 61 1.21 0.77 -0.76
C GLU A 61 0.95 2.04 -1.60
N LEU A 62 -0.31 2.40 -1.87
CA LEU A 62 -0.65 3.67 -2.52
C LEU A 62 -0.55 4.88 -1.59
N LEU A 63 -0.93 4.72 -0.32
CA LEU A 63 -0.87 5.77 0.71
C LEU A 63 0.56 6.07 1.11
N THR A 64 1.37 5.02 1.25
CA THR A 64 2.80 5.12 1.45
C THR A 64 3.42 5.40 0.09
N ILE A 65 3.24 6.59 -0.49
CA ILE A 65 4.02 7.04 -1.64
C ILE A 65 5.47 7.07 -1.16
N PRO A 66 6.30 6.06 -1.42
CA PRO A 66 7.53 5.95 -0.68
C PRO A 66 8.64 6.46 -1.57
N ASP A 67 9.09 7.68 -1.29
CA ASP A 67 10.48 8.01 -1.56
C ASP A 67 11.33 7.25 -0.53
N PHE A 68 11.54 5.94 -0.77
CA PHE A 68 12.42 5.10 0.04
C PHE A 68 13.87 5.57 -0.12
N PHE A 69 14.28 6.53 0.70
CA PHE A 69 15.68 6.97 0.79
C PHE A 69 16.45 6.07 1.76
N THR A 70 16.93 4.94 1.27
CA THR A 70 17.89 4.10 2.00
C THR A 70 19.29 4.68 1.87
N LYS A 71 19.77 5.38 2.91
CA LYS A 71 21.19 5.69 3.11
C LYS A 71 21.78 4.66 4.08
N GLY A 72 22.50 3.67 3.57
CA GLY A 72 23.14 2.63 4.38
C GLY A 72 22.15 1.60 4.95
N SER A 73 22.30 1.22 6.23
CA SER A 73 21.46 0.21 6.92
C SER A 73 20.18 0.78 7.55
N SER A 74 19.88 2.06 7.34
CA SER A 74 18.71 2.73 7.91
C SER A 74 17.69 3.06 6.82
N PHE A 75 16.43 2.77 7.11
CA PHE A 75 15.28 2.95 6.23
C PHE A 75 14.48 4.17 6.69
N PHE A 76 14.58 5.26 5.92
CA PHE A 76 13.85 6.49 6.21
C PHE A 76 12.66 6.58 5.26
N VAL A 77 11.45 6.66 5.84
CA VAL A 77 10.22 6.98 5.13
C VAL A 77 9.96 8.46 5.32
N MET A 78 10.36 9.29 4.33
CA MET A 78 10.07 10.72 4.35
C MET A 78 8.75 10.98 3.63
N VAL A 79 7.74 11.38 4.40
CA VAL A 79 6.43 11.77 3.88
C VAL A 79 6.43 13.29 3.69
N ASP A 80 6.51 13.76 2.46
CA ASP A 80 6.33 15.18 2.18
C ASP A 80 4.84 15.56 2.38
N PRO A 81 4.54 16.51 3.28
CA PRO A 81 3.16 16.90 3.61
C PRO A 81 2.46 17.62 2.47
N ARG A 82 3.21 18.14 1.47
CA ARG A 82 2.66 18.90 0.34
C ARG A 82 2.12 18.04 -0.81
N LYS A 83 2.48 16.75 -0.87
CA LYS A 83 2.10 15.84 -1.97
C LYS A 83 1.31 14.61 -1.49
N THR A 84 0.88 14.65 -0.23
CA THR A 84 0.30 13.53 0.48
C THR A 84 -1.15 13.82 0.86
N ILE A 85 -2.04 12.85 0.66
CA ILE A 85 -3.50 12.95 0.88
C ILE A 85 -3.88 12.76 2.37
N ILE A 86 -2.89 12.76 3.27
CA ILE A 86 -3.11 12.55 4.71
C ILE A 86 -3.72 13.83 5.31
N PRO A 87 -4.78 13.73 6.13
CA PRO A 87 -5.39 14.89 6.79
C PRO A 87 -4.38 15.64 7.68
N GLN A 88 -4.33 16.96 7.53
CA GLN A 88 -3.40 17.88 8.23
C GLN A 88 -3.36 17.67 9.76
N GLY A 89 -4.49 17.33 10.38
CA GLY A 89 -4.59 17.15 11.84
C GLY A 89 -3.75 15.97 12.39
N TRP A 90 -3.50 14.94 11.59
CA TRP A 90 -2.65 13.81 12.01
C TRP A 90 -1.16 14.20 11.99
N ILE A 91 -0.77 15.02 11.03
CA ILE A 91 0.61 15.49 10.86
C ILE A 91 0.98 16.43 12.03
N GLN A 92 0.06 17.33 12.40
CA GLN A 92 0.26 18.26 13.51
C GLN A 92 0.36 17.54 14.87
N SER A 93 -0.35 16.43 15.04
CA SER A 93 -0.30 15.64 16.28
C SER A 93 1.01 14.85 16.42
N ALA A 94 1.62 14.44 15.30
CA ALA A 94 2.92 13.77 15.29
C ALA A 94 4.05 14.78 15.60
N ASP A 95 4.03 15.95 14.95
CA ASP A 95 5.02 17.02 15.16
C ASP A 95 5.02 17.55 16.62
N CYS A 96 3.82 17.73 17.19
CA CYS A 96 3.65 18.16 18.58
C CYS A 96 4.18 17.12 19.59
N LYS A 97 4.20 15.83 19.24
CA LYS A 97 4.65 14.78 20.15
C LYS A 97 6.17 14.67 20.24
N ASP A 98 6.89 14.96 19.16
CA ASP A 98 8.36 15.08 19.18
C ASP A 98 8.80 16.29 20.02
N LEU A 99 8.11 17.44 19.88
CA LEU A 99 8.38 18.67 20.64
C LEU A 99 8.13 18.59 22.15
N LEU A 100 7.42 17.56 22.62
CA LEU A 100 7.12 17.34 24.05
C LEU A 100 8.00 16.25 24.69
N VAL A 101 8.91 15.64 23.93
CA VAL A 101 9.82 14.57 24.37
C VAL A 101 11.30 15.01 24.36
N ASP A 102 11.55 16.30 24.13
CA ASP A 102 12.81 17.01 24.43
C ASP A 102 12.70 17.83 25.73
#